data_AF-A0A2E8HD71-F1
#
_entry.id   AF-A0A2E8HD71-F1
#
_cell.length_a   1.000
_cell.length_b   1.000
_cell.length_c   1.000
_cell.angle_alpha   90.00
_cell.angle_beta   90.00
_cell.angle_gamma   90.00
#
_symmetry.space_group_name_H-M   'P 1'
#
loop_
_entity.id
_entity.type
_entity.pdbx_description
1 polymer ?
#
loop_
_entity_poly.entity_id
_entity_poly.type
_entity_poly.pdbx_seq_one_letter_code
_entity_poly.pdbx_strand_id
1 'polypeptide(L)' 'MTQPQKKPLVCDTCGRQSEHLRRDVVDDGYNALSKPAMWNCDECYDEKRRRRQGLSTGQ' A
#
# COMPACT_ATOMS: atom_id res chain seq x y z
N MET A 1 23.35 -21.97 -13.29
CA MET A 1 22.19 -21.88 -12.38
C MET A 1 21.68 -20.45 -12.44
N THR A 2 20.58 -20.20 -13.14
CA THR A 2 20.07 -18.85 -13.36
C THR A 2 19.23 -18.45 -12.13
N GLN A 3 19.70 -17.50 -11.33
CA GLN A 3 18.89 -16.93 -10.26
C GLN A 3 17.68 -16.21 -10.87
N PRO A 4 16.46 -16.43 -10.36
CA PRO A 4 15.30 -15.66 -10.80
C PRO A 4 15.51 -14.21 -10.36
N GLN A 5 15.77 -13.33 -11.33
CA GLN A 5 15.80 -11.89 -11.14
C GLN A 5 14.39 -11.45 -10.74
N LYS A 6 14.09 -11.45 -9.43
CA LYS A 6 12.84 -10.92 -8.91
C LYS A 6 12.82 -9.44 -9.25
N LYS A 7 11.94 -9.04 -10.19
CA LYS A 7 11.71 -7.63 -10.45
C LYS A 7 11.21 -7.00 -9.16
N PRO A 8 11.81 -5.87 -8.72
CA PRO A 8 11.36 -5.20 -7.52
C PRO A 8 9.92 -4.75 -7.70
N LEU A 9 9.10 -4.93 -6.67
CA LEU A 9 7.71 -4.48 -6.66
C LEU A 9 7.70 -2.98 -6.39
N VAL A 10 6.80 -2.22 -7.02
CA VAL A 10 6.74 -0.76 -6.91
C VAL A 10 5.51 -0.34 -6.13
N CYS A 11 5.69 0.48 -5.10
CA CYS A 11 4.60 1.04 -4.30
C CYS A 11 3.79 2.07 -5.10
N ASP A 12 2.47 1.91 -5.17
CA ASP A 12 1.55 2.83 -5.85
C ASP A 12 1.42 4.19 -5.13
N THR A 13 1.73 4.26 -3.83
CA THR A 13 1.64 5.53 -3.08
C THR A 13 2.91 6.38 -3.19
N CYS A 14 4.10 5.78 -3.07
CA CYS A 14 5.35 6.54 -3.00
C CYS A 14 6.35 6.23 -4.13
N GLY A 15 6.04 5.28 -5.01
CA GLY A 15 6.89 4.89 -6.14
C GLY A 15 8.16 4.13 -5.75
N ARG A 16 8.40 3.86 -4.45
CA ARG A 16 9.58 3.12 -4.00
C ARG A 16 9.51 1.64 -4.38
N GLN A 17 10.66 1.10 -4.73
CA GLN A 17 10.86 -0.33 -4.89
C GLN A 17 10.89 -1.01 -3.51
N SER A 18 10.18 -2.13 -3.40
CA SER A 18 10.09 -2.92 -2.18
C SER A 18 10.11 -4.40 -2.52
N GLU A 19 10.60 -5.22 -1.59
CA GLU A 19 10.54 -6.68 -1.73
C GLU A 19 9.10 -7.17 -1.58
N HIS A 20 8.31 -6.51 -0.72
CA HIS A 20 6.91 -6.83 -0.45
C HIS A 20 6.01 -5.60 -0.62
N LEU A 21 4.79 -5.83 -1.10
CA LEU A 21 3.71 -4.84 -1.13
C LEU A 21 2.47 -5.39 -0.42
N ARG A 22 1.76 -4.51 0.25
CA ARG A 22 0.48 -4.78 0.91
C ARG A 22 -0.64 -4.11 0.14
N ARG A 23 -1.68 -4.91 -0.12
CA ARG A 23 -2.91 -4.42 -0.75
C ARG A 23 -3.64 -3.52 0.24
N ASP A 24 -3.75 -2.25 -0.10
CA ASP A 24 -4.58 -1.30 0.62
C ASP A 24 -5.82 -0.96 -0.18
N VAL A 25 -6.95 -1.05 0.50
CA VAL A 25 -8.26 -0.69 -0.01
C VAL A 25 -8.56 0.69 0.56
N VAL A 26 -8.25 1.72 -0.24
CA VAL A 26 -8.55 3.11 0.12
C VAL A 26 -10.02 3.33 -0.19
N ASP A 27 -10.90 3.27 0.80
CA ASP A 27 -12.12 4.10 0.98
C ASP A 27 -13.17 3.40 1.87
N ASP A 28 -13.91 4.16 2.69
CA ASP A 28 -15.06 3.68 3.47
C ASP A 28 -16.26 3.31 2.56
N GLY A 29 -16.34 3.93 1.38
CA GLY A 29 -17.26 3.59 0.30
C GLY A 29 -16.62 2.71 -0.78
N TYR A 30 -15.59 1.92 -0.46
CA TYR A 30 -14.93 1.07 -1.46
C TYR A 30 -15.90 0.08 -2.08
N ASN A 31 -16.25 0.35 -3.33
CA ASN A 31 -16.90 -0.60 -4.20
C ASN A 31 -15.83 -1.33 -5.01
N ALA A 32 -15.62 -2.61 -4.67
CA ALA A 32 -14.67 -3.51 -5.31
C ALA A 32 -14.85 -3.66 -6.83
N LEU A 33 -16.02 -3.27 -7.36
CA LEU A 33 -16.32 -3.27 -8.79
C LEU A 33 -15.78 -2.02 -9.52
N SER A 34 -15.50 -0.93 -8.80
CA SER A 34 -15.26 0.40 -9.39
C SER A 34 -13.89 1.01 -9.07
N LYS A 35 -13.24 0.61 -7.96
CA LYS A 35 -11.92 1.12 -7.61
C LYS A 35 -10.87 0.00 -7.59
N PRO A 36 -9.77 0.12 -8.34
CA PRO A 36 -8.67 -0.81 -8.22
C PRO A 36 -8.04 -0.69 -6.84
N ALA A 37 -7.56 -1.82 -6.30
CA ALA A 37 -6.82 -1.78 -5.05
C ALA A 37 -5.41 -1.21 -5.27
N MET A 38 -4.90 -0.45 -4.29
CA MET A 38 -3.54 0.06 -4.32
C MET A 38 -2.59 -0.92 -3.66
N TRP A 39 -1.40 -1.09 -4.21
CA TRP A 39 -0.32 -1.88 -3.63
C TRP A 39 0.73 -0.97 -3.02
N ASN A 40 0.83 -1.00 -1.69
CA ASN A 40 1.67 -0.07 -0.93
C ASN A 40 2.81 -0.81 -0.25
N CYS A 41 3.97 -0.17 -0.12
CA CYS A 41 4.99 -0.65 0.81
C CYS A 41 4.47 -0.60 2.26
N ASP A 42 5.11 -1.33 3.17
CA ASP A 42 4.66 -1.44 4.56
C ASP A 42 4.54 -0.08 5.26
N GLU A 43 5.46 0.84 5.01
CA GLU A 43 5.43 2.21 5.57
C GLU A 43 4.18 2.97 5.15
N CYS A 44 3.87 2.99 3.85
CA CYS A 44 2.68 3.68 3.33
C CYS A 44 1.38 3.00 3.75
N TYR A 45 1.38 1.66 3.83
CA TYR A 45 0.23 0.92 4.33
C TYR A 45 -0.04 1.27 5.80
N ASP A 46 0.98 1.17 6.66
CA ASP A 46 0.83 1.41 8.10
C ASP A 46 0.47 2.86 8.40
N GLU A 47 1.03 3.82 7.67
CA GLU A 47 0.64 5.24 7.80
C GLU A 47 -0.86 5.44 7.52
N LYS A 48 -1.37 4.89 6.40
CA LYS A 48 -2.79 4.98 6.06
C LYS A 48 -3.68 4.26 7.09
N ARG A 49 -3.20 3.17 7.69
CA ARG A 49 -3.92 2.46 8.76
C ARG A 49 -3.93 3.24 10.07
N ARG A 50 -2.82 3.89 10.44
CA ARG A 50 -2.75 4.78 11.61
C ARG A 50 -3.70 5.96 11.46
N ARG A 51 -3.67 6.65 10.32
CA ARG A 51 -4.59 7.77 10.01
C ARG A 51 -6.06 7.36 10.10
N ARG A 52 -6.41 6.13 9.67
CA ARG A 52 -7.79 5.60 9.75
C ARG A 52 -8.24 5.20 11.15
N GLN A 53 -7.34 4.68 11.98
CA GLN A 53 -7.68 4.28 13.34
C GLN A 53 -7.85 5.46 14.30
N GLY A 54 -7.94 6.69 13.79
CA GLY A 54 -8.09 7.88 14.63
C GLY A 54 -6.83 8.21 15.44
N LEU A 55 -5.67 7.64 15.10
CA LEU A 55 -4.37 8.23 15.44
C LEU A 55 -4.12 9.44 14.53
N SER A 56 -5.10 10.34 14.47
CA SER A 56 -4.87 11.74 14.22
C SER A 56 -4.12 12.23 15.44
N THR A 57 -2.78 12.24 15.38
CA THR A 57 -2.02 13.12 16.26
C THR A 57 -2.64 14.51 16.08
N GLY A 58 -3.21 15.01 17.16
CA GLY A 58 -4.25 16.02 17.16
C GLY A 58 -3.84 17.37 16.58
N GLN A 59 -4.88 18.19 16.42
CA GLN A 59 -4.78 19.62 16.66
C GLN A 59 -5.49 19.92 17.98
#